data_AF-A0A069P290-F1
#
_entry.id   AF-A0A069P290-F1
#
_cell.length_a   1.000
_cell.length_b   1.000
_cell.length_c   1.000
_cell.angle_alpha   90.00
_cell.angle_beta   90.00
_cell.angle_gamma   90.00
#
_symmetry.space_group_name_H-M   'P 1'
#
loop_
_entity.id
_entity.type
_entity.pdbx_description
1 polymer ?
#
loop_
_entity_poly.entity_id
_entity_poly.type
_entity_poly.pdbx_seq_one_letter_code
_entity_poly.pdbx_strand_id
1 'polypeptide(L)'
;MTYRSPQVAELMAQRESLEKELAEARRKEERLALIEIVEKMREYGITLNELLGRKPETPVAASEVAIKYRDPASGATWSGRGRAPQWIAGKDRDAFLASRPASGASARASQASLFADED
;
A
#
# COMPACT_ATOMS: atom_id res chain seq x y z
N MET A 1 -8.76 -45.62 43.02
CA MET A 1 -7.42 -45.06 42.75
C MET A 1 -7.50 -44.28 41.45
N THR A 2 -7.52 -42.95 41.54
CA THR A 2 -7.58 -42.06 40.38
C THR A 2 -6.24 -42.05 39.66
N TYR A 3 -6.14 -42.80 38.55
CA TYR A 3 -5.04 -42.72 37.58
C TYR A 3 -5.14 -41.38 36.81
N ARG A 4 -4.82 -40.28 37.49
CA ARG A 4 -4.57 -38.96 36.89
C ARG A 4 -3.24 -38.48 37.42
N SER A 5 -2.22 -39.22 37.03
CA SER A 5 -0.83 -38.97 37.42
C SER A 5 -0.08 -38.67 36.10
N PRO A 6 1.18 -38.25 36.13
CA PRO A 6 1.86 -37.30 35.22
C PRO A 6 1.60 -37.41 33.71
N GLN A 7 1.28 -38.58 33.17
CA GLN A 7 0.91 -38.79 31.77
C GLN A 7 -0.23 -37.88 31.29
N VAL A 8 -1.23 -37.61 32.13
CA VAL A 8 -2.33 -36.70 31.76
C VAL A 8 -1.83 -35.26 31.63
N ALA A 9 -0.89 -34.83 32.49
CA ALA A 9 -0.28 -33.51 32.43
C ALA A 9 0.61 -33.34 31.20
N GLU A 10 1.37 -34.38 30.86
CA GLU A 10 2.22 -34.40 29.67
C GLU A 10 1.41 -34.35 28.37
N LEU A 11 0.31 -35.13 28.30
CA LEU A 11 -0.62 -35.07 27.17
C LEU A 11 -1.28 -33.68 27.05
N MET A 12 -1.57 -33.00 28.15
CA MET A 12 -2.08 -31.62 28.10
C MET A 12 -1.02 -30.63 27.60
N ALA A 13 0.22 -30.74 28.06
CA ALA A 13 1.31 -29.89 27.59
C ALA A 13 1.58 -30.07 26.08
N GLN A 14 1.55 -31.32 25.59
CA GLN A 14 1.66 -31.62 24.16
C GLN A 14 0.48 -31.05 23.36
N ARG A 15 -0.74 -31.07 23.89
CA ARG A 15 -1.89 -30.42 23.22
C ARG A 15 -1.70 -28.91 23.16
N GLU A 16 -1.24 -28.29 24.23
CA GLU A 16 -1.02 -26.84 24.26
C GLU A 16 0.07 -26.40 23.28
N SER A 17 1.16 -27.17 23.16
CA SER A 17 2.20 -26.87 22.17
C SER A 17 1.67 -27.01 20.73
N LEU A 18 0.94 -28.09 20.43
CA LEU A 18 0.33 -28.30 19.12
C LEU A 18 -0.71 -27.23 18.79
N GLU A 19 -1.49 -26.78 19.77
CA GLU A 19 -2.45 -25.69 19.57
C GLU A 19 -1.76 -24.35 19.27
N LYS A 20 -0.63 -24.07 19.94
CA LYS A 20 0.19 -22.88 19.65
C LYS A 20 0.76 -22.92 18.24
N GLU A 21 1.36 -24.05 17.85
CA GLU A 21 1.90 -24.25 16.50
C GLU A 21 0.80 -24.13 15.43
N LEU A 22 -0.37 -24.73 15.67
CA LEU A 22 -1.52 -24.62 14.77
C LEU A 22 -2.00 -23.18 14.64
N ALA A 23 -2.07 -22.43 15.74
CA ALA A 23 -2.46 -21.03 15.72
C ALA A 23 -1.45 -20.16 14.95
N GLU A 24 -0.15 -20.45 15.08
CA GLU A 24 0.88 -19.78 14.29
C GLU A 24 0.81 -20.13 12.80
N ALA A 25 0.62 -21.39 12.46
CA ALA A 25 0.44 -21.84 11.09
C ALA A 25 -0.76 -21.16 10.44
N ARG A 26 -1.92 -21.15 11.12
CA ARG A 26 -3.12 -20.45 10.63
C ARG A 26 -2.90 -18.97 10.42
N ARG A 27 -2.25 -18.28 11.37
CA ARG A 27 -1.91 -16.85 11.22
C ARG A 27 -1.02 -16.59 10.00
N LYS A 28 -0.10 -17.50 9.68
CA LYS A 28 0.76 -17.41 8.48
C LYS A 28 -0.06 -17.64 7.21
N GLU A 29 -0.87 -18.70 7.18
CA GLU A 29 -1.75 -19.02 6.05
C GLU A 29 -2.75 -17.89 5.76
N GLU A 30 -3.41 -17.36 6.79
CA GLU A 30 -4.34 -16.22 6.69
C GLU A 30 -3.64 -14.98 6.12
N ARG A 31 -2.41 -14.71 6.57
CA ARG A 31 -1.62 -13.58 6.04
C ARG A 31 -1.27 -13.76 4.58
N LEU A 32 -0.84 -14.96 4.17
CA LEU A 32 -0.51 -15.27 2.79
C LEU A 32 -1.75 -15.16 1.89
N ALA A 33 -2.88 -15.71 2.34
CA ALA A 33 -4.15 -15.58 1.63
C ALA A 33 -4.58 -14.11 1.46
N LEU A 34 -4.41 -13.28 2.49
CA LEU A 34 -4.70 -11.85 2.41
C LEU A 34 -3.82 -11.15 1.36
N ILE A 35 -2.51 -11.47 1.33
CA ILE A 35 -1.59 -10.90 0.35
C ILE A 35 -2.02 -11.29 -1.07
N GLU A 36 -2.30 -12.57 -1.31
CA GLU A 36 -2.76 -13.05 -2.62
C GLU A 36 -4.06 -12.38 -3.06
N ILE A 37 -5.03 -12.22 -2.14
CA ILE A 37 -6.28 -11.51 -2.42
C ILE A 37 -5.99 -10.06 -2.81
N VAL A 38 -5.13 -9.36 -2.07
CA VAL A 38 -4.79 -7.96 -2.37
C VAL A 38 -4.06 -7.82 -3.71
N GLU A 39 -3.14 -8.75 -4.03
CA GLU A 39 -2.46 -8.80 -5.32
C GLU A 39 -3.45 -9.01 -6.46
N LYS A 40 -4.35 -9.98 -6.35
CA LYS A 40 -5.43 -10.20 -7.32
C LYS A 40 -6.35 -8.99 -7.42
N MET A 41 -6.71 -8.36 -6.30
CA MET A 41 -7.52 -7.13 -6.32
C MET A 41 -6.82 -6.02 -7.11
N ARG A 42 -5.50 -5.88 -6.98
CA ARG A 42 -4.72 -4.90 -7.75
C ARG A 42 -4.62 -5.28 -9.23
N GLU A 43 -4.38 -6.55 -9.55
CA GLU A 43 -4.27 -7.05 -10.92
C GLU A 43 -5.54 -6.80 -11.73
N TYR A 44 -6.70 -7.10 -11.14
CA TYR A 44 -8.00 -6.95 -11.79
C TYR A 44 -8.66 -5.58 -11.53
N GLY A 45 -8.03 -4.70 -10.75
CA GLY A 45 -8.60 -3.40 -10.37
C GLY A 45 -9.86 -3.49 -9.49
N ILE A 46 -10.06 -4.60 -8.80
CA ILE A 46 -11.22 -4.85 -7.94
C ILE A 46 -11.08 -4.00 -6.68
N THR A 47 -12.12 -3.22 -6.38
CA THR A 47 -12.18 -2.41 -5.17
C THR A 47 -12.87 -3.16 -4.02
N LEU A 48 -12.58 -2.78 -2.77
CA LEU A 48 -13.24 -3.38 -1.61
C LEU A 48 -14.77 -3.21 -1.65
N ASN A 49 -15.27 -2.10 -2.22
CA ASN A 49 -16.69 -1.85 -2.36
C ASN A 49 -17.37 -2.87 -3.30
N GLU A 50 -16.70 -3.21 -4.39
CA GLU A 50 -17.16 -4.22 -5.34
C GLU A 50 -17.18 -5.62 -4.70
N LEU A 51 -16.15 -5.97 -3.92
CA LEU A 51 -16.11 -7.23 -3.17
C LEU A 51 -17.23 -7.33 -2.12
N LEU A 52 -17.59 -6.22 -1.48
CA LEU A 52 -18.65 -6.14 -0.47
C LEU A 52 -20.06 -6.01 -1.07
N GLY A 53 -20.20 -6.04 -2.39
CA GLY A 53 -21.49 -5.84 -3.07
C GLY A 53 -22.10 -4.45 -2.84
N ARG A 54 -21.31 -3.51 -2.31
CA ARG A 54 -21.72 -2.12 -2.14
C ARG A 54 -21.57 -1.45 -3.49
N LYS A 55 -22.69 -1.26 -4.17
CA LYS A 55 -22.76 -0.54 -5.44
C LYS A 55 -21.98 0.78 -5.29
N PRO A 56 -20.86 0.97 -5.99
CA PRO A 56 -20.23 2.27 -6.01
C PRO A 56 -21.24 3.21 -6.68
N GLU A 57 -21.76 4.16 -5.91
CA GLU A 57 -22.50 5.28 -6.47
C GLU A 57 -21.52 6.02 -7.37
N THR A 58 -21.56 5.71 -8.66
CA THR A 58 -20.61 6.08 -9.72
C THR A 58 -19.30 5.30 -9.73
N PRO A 59 -18.84 4.82 -10.91
CA PRO A 59 -17.46 4.41 -11.07
C PRO A 59 -16.63 5.68 -10.96
N VAL A 60 -16.14 5.97 -9.76
CA VAL A 60 -15.01 6.87 -9.62
C VAL A 60 -13.83 6.08 -10.13
N ALA A 61 -13.69 6.04 -11.47
CA ALA A 61 -12.37 6.06 -12.04
C ALA A 61 -11.65 7.12 -11.23
N ALA A 62 -10.67 6.71 -10.44
CA ALA A 62 -9.68 7.61 -9.93
C ALA A 62 -8.92 8.15 -11.15
N SER A 63 -9.58 8.96 -11.99
CA SER A 63 -8.95 10.19 -12.38
C SER A 63 -8.70 10.89 -11.05
N GLU A 64 -7.53 10.62 -10.47
CA GLU A 64 -6.70 11.69 -9.97
C GLU A 64 -7.13 12.93 -10.73
N VAL A 65 -7.77 13.87 -10.05
CA VAL A 65 -7.84 15.22 -10.57
C VAL A 65 -6.38 15.62 -10.60
N ALA A 66 -5.71 15.26 -11.71
CA ALA A 66 -4.28 15.31 -11.84
C ALA A 66 -3.95 16.74 -11.50
N ILE A 67 -3.26 16.92 -10.36
CA ILE A 67 -2.84 18.23 -9.89
C ILE A 67 -1.88 18.69 -10.98
N LYS A 68 -2.41 19.38 -11.98
CA LYS A 68 -1.63 19.70 -13.17
C LYS A 68 -0.61 20.75 -12.80
N TYR A 69 -0.96 21.64 -11.86
CA TYR A 69 -0.12 22.75 -11.45
C TYR A 69 0.06 22.85 -9.93
N ARG A 70 1.28 23.15 -9.48
CA ARG A 70 1.64 23.41 -8.07
C ARG A 70 2.52 24.66 -7.98
N ASP A 71 2.21 25.53 -7.01
CA ASP A 71 3.02 26.70 -6.69
C ASP A 71 4.26 26.30 -5.86
N PRO A 72 5.50 26.58 -6.32
CA PRO A 72 6.70 26.32 -5.54
C PRO A 72 6.84 27.20 -4.28
N ALA A 73 6.17 28.35 -4.23
CA ALA A 73 6.30 29.28 -3.10
C ALA A 73 5.32 28.98 -1.95
N SER A 74 4.04 28.76 -2.27
CA SER A 74 2.99 28.50 -1.26
C SER A 74 2.57 27.03 -1.14
N GLY A 75 2.96 26.18 -2.09
CA GLY A 75 2.49 24.80 -2.17
C GLY A 75 1.04 24.67 -2.66
N ALA A 76 0.36 25.75 -3.03
CA ALA A 76 -1.00 25.73 -3.55
C ALA A 76 -1.09 24.91 -4.85
N THR A 77 -2.19 24.16 -5.01
CA THR A 77 -2.40 23.25 -6.14
C THR A 77 -3.59 23.69 -6.99
N TRP A 78 -3.51 23.49 -8.30
CA TRP A 78 -4.61 23.79 -9.22
C TRP A 78 -4.74 22.73 -10.31
N SER A 79 -5.97 22.27 -10.53
CA SER A 79 -6.31 21.19 -11.47
C SER A 79 -6.37 21.64 -12.94
N GLY A 80 -6.15 22.94 -13.21
CA GLY A 80 -6.26 23.49 -14.57
C GLY A 80 -7.69 23.69 -15.07
N ARG A 81 -8.71 23.41 -14.25
CA ARG A 81 -10.13 23.66 -14.54
C ARG A 81 -10.63 24.88 -13.75
N GLY A 82 -11.41 25.75 -14.39
CA GLY A 82 -12.02 26.94 -13.76
C GLY A 82 -11.13 28.19 -13.74
N ARG A 83 -11.45 29.16 -12.87
CA ARG A 83 -10.71 30.42 -12.73
C ARG A 83 -9.31 30.14 -12.19
N ALA A 84 -8.30 30.56 -12.96
CA ALA A 84 -6.90 30.41 -12.56
C ALA A 84 -6.60 31.23 -11.29
N PRO A 85 -5.91 30.64 -10.28
CA PRO A 85 -5.40 31.38 -9.13
C PRO A 85 -4.40 32.47 -9.50
N GLN A 86 -4.26 33.50 -8.64
CA GLN A 86 -3.37 34.65 -8.84
C GLN A 86 -1.90 34.25 -9.11
N TRP A 87 -1.44 33.13 -8.55
CA TRP A 87 -0.05 32.68 -8.66
C TRP A 87 0.33 32.12 -10.04
N ILE A 88 -0.63 31.60 -10.80
CA ILE A 88 -0.44 31.05 -12.17
C ILE A 88 -1.14 31.89 -13.26
N ALA A 89 -2.09 32.76 -12.89
CA ALA A 89 -2.76 33.65 -13.84
C ALA A 89 -1.75 34.60 -14.52
N GLY A 90 -1.66 34.55 -15.84
CA GLY A 90 -0.78 35.42 -16.65
C GLY A 90 0.71 35.02 -16.67
N LYS A 91 1.09 33.90 -16.03
CA LYS A 91 2.45 33.35 -16.08
C LYS A 91 2.52 32.12 -16.99
N ASP A 92 3.74 31.72 -17.34
CA ASP A 92 3.97 30.46 -18.04
C ASP A 92 3.53 29.29 -17.16
N ARG A 93 2.56 28.53 -17.64
CA ARG A 93 1.92 27.44 -16.91
C ARG A 93 2.81 26.21 -16.83
N ASP A 94 3.72 26.04 -17.80
CA ASP A 94 4.61 24.88 -17.87
C ASP A 94 5.65 24.88 -16.73
N ALA A 95 6.00 26.08 -16.23
CA ALA A 95 6.87 26.24 -15.07
C ALA A 95 6.26 25.72 -13.76
N PHE A 96 4.93 25.56 -13.69
CA PHE A 96 4.21 25.14 -12.49
C PHE A 96 3.71 23.70 -12.58
N LEU A 97 4.06 22.92 -13.62
CA LEU A 97 3.59 21.55 -13.77
C LEU A 97 4.03 20.70 -12.57
N ALA A 98 3.09 20.09 -11.85
CA ALA A 98 3.42 19.27 -10.67
C ALA A 98 4.23 18.02 -11.03
N SER A 99 4.14 17.57 -12.28
CA SER A 99 4.91 16.46 -12.86
C SER A 99 6.05 16.95 -13.74
N ARG A 100 6.70 18.08 -13.45
CA ARG A 100 7.88 18.51 -14.21
C ARG A 100 8.87 17.35 -14.25
N PRO A 101 9.14 16.71 -15.43
CA PRO A 101 10.26 15.81 -15.52
C PRO A 101 11.50 16.68 -15.30
N ALA A 102 12.32 16.32 -14.32
CA ALA A 102 13.56 17.01 -14.03
C ALA A 102 14.40 17.10 -15.32
N SER A 103 14.39 18.28 -15.94
CA SER A 103 15.24 18.58 -17.08
C SER A 103 16.65 18.80 -16.56
N GLY A 104 17.48 17.75 -16.58
CA GLY A 104 18.94 17.85 -16.62
C GLY A 104 19.70 17.28 -15.41
N ALA A 105 20.32 16.12 -15.65
CA ALA A 105 21.57 15.63 -15.07
C ALA A 105 21.60 15.06 -13.63
N SER A 106 22.13 13.83 -13.57
CA SER A 106 22.65 13.08 -12.41
C SER A 106 21.66 12.33 -11.51
N ALA A 107 21.24 11.15 -11.97
CA ALA A 107 20.86 10.04 -11.08
C ALA A 107 21.25 8.69 -11.72
N ARG A 108 22.52 8.55 -12.14
CA ARG A 108 23.21 7.26 -12.20
C ARG A 108 24.15 7.21 -11.00
N ALA A 109 23.65 6.76 -9.86
CA ALA A 109 24.39 6.25 -8.70
C ALA A 109 23.55 6.48 -7.43
N SER A 110 22.62 5.57 -7.15
CA SER A 110 22.11 5.27 -5.80
C SER A 110 21.24 4.01 -5.85
N GLN A 111 21.66 3.01 -6.64
CA GLN A 111 21.09 1.66 -6.61
C GLN A 111 22.26 0.67 -6.70
N ALA A 112 23.21 0.79 -5.77
CA ALA A 112 24.31 -0.17 -5.57
C ALA A 112 25.09 0.19 -4.30
N SER A 113 24.47 0.11 -3.11
CA SER A 113 25.17 -0.02 -1.82
C SER A 113 24.17 -0.22 -0.68
N LEU A 114 23.58 -1.42 -0.58
CA LEU A 114 22.92 -1.86 0.67
C LEU A 114 23.03 -3.39 0.92
N PHE A 115 23.91 -4.09 0.22
CA PHE A 115 24.39 -5.41 0.61
C PHE A 115 25.89 -5.43 0.32
N ALA A 116 26.64 -4.90 1.28
CA ALA A 116 28.08 -5.06 1.35
C ALA A 116 28.35 -6.50 1.82
N ASP A 117 29.28 -7.16 1.13
CA ASP A 117 29.98 -8.39 1.52
C ASP A 117 30.30 -8.42 3.03
N GLU A 118 29.90 -9.50 3.69
CA GLU A 118 30.52 -10.02 4.90
C GLU A 118 30.61 -11.55 4.72
N ASP A 119 31.77 -12.03 4.27
CA ASP A 119 32.34 -13.35 4.58
C ASP A 119 33.85 -13.18 4.76
#